data_AF-A0A2I0J152-F1
#
_entry.id   AF-A0A2I0J152-F1
#
_cell.length_a   1.000
_cell.length_b   1.000
_cell.length_c   1.000
_cell.angle_alpha   90.00
_cell.angle_beta   90.00
_cell.angle_gamma   90.00
#
_symmetry.space_group_name_H-M   'P 1'
#
loop_
_entity.id
_entity.type
_entity.pdbx_description
1 polymer ?
#
loop_
_entity_poly.entity_id
_entity_poly.type
_entity_poly.pdbx_seq_one_letter_code
_entity_poly.pdbx_strand_id
1 'polypeptide(L)'
;MFLPGGIYLLEINRILRPGGFWVLSGPPVNYQRRWRGWNTTIEEQKSDYENLQKLLTSMCFRLYNKKGDIAVWQKTSNSSCYSKLSKPNMYPSKCDDSLEPNSAWYTPLRPCVVVPSPKLKNSALKSIAKWPERLHVPPERLSEIFGGSASTFKHDDSKWMIRAKHYKKLLPALGTNKIRNVMDMNTVYGGFAAAVIEDPIWVMNVVSSYGANTLSVVYDRGLIGTYHDW
;
A
#
# COMPACT_ATOMS: atom_id res chain seq x y z
N MET A 1 -2.74 -19.81 -7.41
CA MET A 1 -2.34 -18.38 -7.32
C MET A 1 -3.39 -17.44 -7.91
N PHE A 2 -4.25 -17.95 -8.81
CA PHE A 2 -5.47 -17.29 -9.24
C PHE A 2 -6.66 -18.00 -8.58
N LEU A 3 -7.23 -17.43 -7.52
CA LEU A 3 -8.60 -17.79 -7.15
C LEU A 3 -9.53 -17.45 -8.33
N PRO A 4 -10.73 -18.05 -8.44
CA PRO A 4 -11.71 -17.67 -9.44
C PRO A 4 -11.88 -16.14 -9.49
N GLY A 5 -11.69 -15.53 -10.66
CA GLY A 5 -11.79 -14.09 -10.86
C GLY A 5 -10.53 -13.25 -10.57
N GLY A 6 -9.43 -13.82 -10.09
CA GLY A 6 -8.20 -13.04 -9.88
C GLY A 6 -8.28 -12.05 -8.71
N ILE A 7 -9.03 -12.40 -7.66
CA ILE A 7 -9.31 -11.53 -6.51
C ILE A 7 -8.06 -11.00 -5.78
N TYR A 8 -6.99 -11.78 -5.69
CA TYR A 8 -5.72 -11.32 -5.12
C TYR A 8 -5.08 -10.21 -5.94
N LEU A 9 -5.27 -10.23 -7.27
CA LEU A 9 -4.74 -9.19 -8.14
C LEU A 9 -5.54 -7.89 -8.02
N LEU A 10 -6.84 -7.98 -7.73
CA LEU A 10 -7.68 -6.84 -7.38
C LEU A 10 -7.22 -6.20 -6.05
N GLU A 11 -6.88 -7.04 -5.07
CA GLU A 11 -6.31 -6.56 -3.81
C GLU A 11 -4.93 -5.90 -4.00
N ILE A 12 -4.07 -6.48 -4.86
CA ILE A 12 -2.82 -5.83 -5.28
C ILE A 12 -3.10 -4.48 -5.94
N ASN A 13 -4.14 -4.36 -6.78
CA ASN A 13 -4.50 -3.08 -7.36
C ASN A 13 -4.90 -2.06 -6.28
N ARG A 14 -5.65 -2.46 -5.24
CA ARG A 14 -6.05 -1.57 -4.14
C ARG A 14 -4.84 -1.01 -3.38
N ILE A 15 -3.90 -1.87 -3.00
CA ILE A 15 -2.72 -1.46 -2.20
C ILE A 15 -1.65 -0.72 -3.02
N LEU A 16 -1.54 -1.00 -4.32
CA LEU A 16 -0.49 -0.43 -5.16
C LEU A 16 -0.86 1.01 -5.59
N ARG A 17 0.03 1.97 -5.29
CA ARG A 17 -0.15 3.36 -5.71
C ARG A 17 -0.04 3.54 -7.23
N PRO A 18 -0.71 4.55 -7.81
CA PRO A 18 -0.51 4.92 -9.21
C PRO A 18 0.98 5.17 -9.53
N GLY A 19 1.47 4.58 -10.62
CA GLY A 19 2.89 4.59 -11.01
C GLY A 19 3.75 3.48 -10.39
N GLY A 20 3.22 2.74 -9.40
CA GLY A 20 3.87 1.60 -8.77
C GLY A 20 3.99 0.38 -9.69
N PHE A 21 4.82 -0.57 -9.26
CA PHE A 21 5.14 -1.77 -10.02
C PHE A 21 4.66 -3.03 -9.30
N TRP A 22 4.17 -3.99 -10.09
CA TRP A 22 3.90 -5.35 -9.65
C TRP A 22 4.78 -6.31 -10.46
N VAL A 23 5.43 -7.24 -9.78
CA VAL A 23 6.36 -8.19 -10.39
C VAL A 23 5.80 -9.59 -10.22
N LEU A 24 5.64 -10.29 -11.34
CA LEU A 24 5.29 -11.71 -11.37
C LEU A 24 6.50 -12.50 -11.85
N SER A 25 6.85 -13.55 -11.11
CA SER A 25 7.93 -14.47 -11.46
C SER A 25 7.40 -15.90 -11.54
N GLY A 26 7.75 -16.61 -12.63
CA GLY A 26 7.30 -17.97 -12.90
C GLY A 26 6.05 -18.04 -13.80
N PRO A 27 5.56 -19.26 -14.10
CA PRO A 27 4.40 -19.45 -14.97
C PRO A 27 3.17 -18.65 -14.49
N PRO A 28 2.38 -18.07 -15.41
CA PRO A 28 2.44 -18.26 -16.86
C PRO A 28 3.48 -17.39 -17.59
N VAL A 29 4.37 -16.69 -16.88
CA VAL A 29 5.50 -15.99 -17.52
C VAL A 29 6.49 -17.03 -18.07
N ASN A 30 6.91 -16.84 -19.33
CA ASN A 30 7.85 -17.74 -20.02
C ASN A 30 7.35 -19.19 -20.13
N TYR A 31 6.03 -19.37 -20.27
CA TYR A 31 5.40 -20.67 -20.39
C TYR A 31 6.03 -21.56 -21.47
N GLN A 32 6.55 -21.00 -22.56
CA GLN A 32 7.21 -21.77 -23.64
C GLN A 32 8.38 -22.61 -23.13
N ARG A 33 9.10 -22.14 -22.10
CA ARG A 33 10.29 -22.81 -21.54
C ARG A 33 10.05 -23.46 -20.18
N ARG A 34 9.00 -23.07 -19.45
CA ARG A 34 8.78 -23.46 -18.05
C ARG A 34 7.47 -24.23 -17.76
N TRP A 35 6.71 -24.63 -18.78
CA TRP A 35 5.41 -25.31 -18.61
C TRP A 35 5.48 -26.64 -17.83
N ARG A 36 6.57 -27.41 -17.95
CA ARG A 36 6.69 -28.76 -17.33
C ARG A 36 6.75 -28.76 -15.80
N GLY A 37 7.12 -27.65 -15.17
CA GLY A 37 7.31 -27.58 -13.71
C GLY A 37 6.01 -27.58 -12.89
N TRP A 38 4.84 -27.47 -13.52
CA TRP A 38 3.57 -27.18 -12.84
C TRP A 38 2.44 -28.15 -13.17
N ASN A 39 2.74 -29.27 -13.83
CA ASN A 39 1.74 -30.26 -14.28
C ASN A 39 0.61 -29.65 -15.13
N THR A 40 0.96 -28.71 -16.02
CA THR A 40 0.05 -28.00 -16.94
C THR A 40 0.52 -28.14 -18.39
N THR A 41 -0.34 -27.84 -19.35
CA THR A 41 -0.01 -27.80 -20.79
C THR A 41 0.50 -26.43 -21.25
N ILE A 42 1.10 -26.35 -22.44
CA ILE A 42 1.52 -25.07 -23.04
C ILE A 42 0.30 -24.20 -23.34
N GLU A 43 -0.79 -24.82 -23.80
CA GLU A 43 -2.04 -24.20 -24.18
C GLU A 43 -2.74 -23.58 -22.98
N GLU A 44 -2.84 -24.30 -21.86
CA GLU A 44 -3.38 -23.78 -20.60
C GLU A 44 -2.57 -22.59 -20.10
N GLN A 45 -1.23 -22.70 -20.06
CA GLN A 45 -0.37 -21.62 -19.59
C GLN A 45 -0.43 -20.39 -20.51
N LYS A 46 -0.59 -20.59 -21.81
CA LYS A 46 -0.84 -19.50 -22.76
C LYS A 46 -2.17 -18.81 -22.47
N SER A 47 -3.24 -19.58 -22.28
CA SER A 47 -4.57 -19.06 -21.92
C SER A 47 -4.54 -18.28 -20.60
N ASP A 48 -3.88 -18.82 -19.57
CA ASP A 48 -3.68 -18.14 -18.29
C ASP A 48 -2.90 -16.84 -18.44
N TYR A 49 -1.86 -16.84 -19.26
CA TYR A 49 -1.11 -15.61 -19.56
C TYR A 49 -2.01 -14.56 -20.22
N GLU A 50 -2.77 -14.94 -21.25
CA GLU A 50 -3.67 -14.03 -21.98
C GLU A 50 -4.77 -13.47 -21.05
N ASN A 51 -5.35 -14.32 -20.20
CA ASN A 51 -6.35 -13.92 -19.21
C ASN A 51 -5.76 -12.95 -18.17
N LEU A 52 -4.54 -13.24 -17.70
CA LEU A 52 -3.80 -12.34 -16.81
C LEU A 52 -3.55 -10.98 -17.47
N GLN A 53 -3.10 -10.95 -18.72
CA GLN A 53 -2.85 -9.71 -19.45
C GLN A 53 -4.14 -8.90 -19.64
N LYS A 54 -5.25 -9.56 -19.99
CA LYS A 54 -6.57 -8.93 -20.12
C LYS A 54 -7.02 -8.31 -18.80
N LEU A 55 -6.93 -9.04 -17.69
CA LEU A 55 -7.31 -8.58 -16.36
C LEU A 55 -6.44 -7.41 -15.90
N LEU A 56 -5.12 -7.49 -16.07
CA LEU A 56 -4.21 -6.39 -15.75
C LEU A 56 -4.53 -5.13 -16.56
N THR A 57 -4.79 -5.28 -17.85
CA THR A 57 -5.11 -4.16 -18.74
C THR A 57 -6.43 -3.49 -18.34
N SER A 58 -7.45 -4.28 -17.95
CA SER A 58 -8.72 -3.71 -17.45
C SER A 58 -8.54 -2.96 -16.13
N MET A 59 -7.60 -3.40 -15.28
CA MET A 59 -7.21 -2.71 -14.04
C MET A 59 -6.17 -1.60 -14.21
N CYS A 60 -5.94 -1.12 -15.43
CA CYS A 60 -5.01 -0.05 -15.73
C CYS A 60 -3.52 -0.37 -15.47
N PHE A 61 -3.11 -1.61 -15.70
CA PHE A 61 -1.69 -1.96 -15.75
C PHE A 61 -1.20 -1.99 -17.20
N ARG A 62 0.07 -1.61 -17.38
CA ARG A 62 0.82 -1.81 -18.62
C ARG A 62 2.01 -2.72 -18.35
N LEU A 63 2.34 -3.58 -19.32
CA LEU A 63 3.58 -4.34 -19.24
C LEU A 63 4.75 -3.35 -19.35
N TYR A 64 5.61 -3.33 -18.33
CA TYR A 64 6.78 -2.44 -18.28
C TYR A 64 7.99 -3.11 -18.91
N ASN A 65 8.28 -4.34 -18.51
CA ASN A 65 9.36 -5.14 -19.08
C ASN A 65 9.12 -6.63 -18.80
N LYS A 66 9.72 -7.52 -19.60
CA LYS A 66 9.70 -8.96 -19.41
C LYS A 66 11.06 -9.54 -19.77
N LYS A 67 11.67 -10.30 -18.85
CA LYS A 67 12.96 -10.95 -19.07
C LYS A 67 12.98 -12.31 -18.38
N GLY A 68 13.23 -13.37 -19.16
CA GLY A 68 13.19 -14.73 -18.65
C GLY A 68 11.85 -15.01 -17.97
N ASP A 69 11.91 -15.53 -16.74
CA ASP A 69 10.74 -15.92 -15.95
C ASP A 69 10.04 -14.74 -15.24
N ILE A 70 10.49 -13.49 -15.46
CA ILE A 70 9.99 -12.31 -14.74
C ILE A 70 9.23 -11.38 -15.69
N ALA A 71 8.01 -10.98 -15.31
CA ALA A 71 7.23 -9.93 -15.93
C ALA A 71 6.98 -8.80 -14.93
N VAL A 72 7.34 -7.59 -15.32
CA VAL A 72 7.14 -6.37 -14.54
C VAL A 72 5.98 -5.59 -15.16
N TRP A 73 4.98 -5.28 -14.35
CA TRP A 73 3.80 -4.51 -14.73
C TRP A 73 3.77 -3.20 -13.95
N GLN A 74 3.34 -2.12 -14.60
CA GLN A 74 3.22 -0.82 -13.96
C GLN A 74 1.76 -0.37 -13.96
N LYS A 75 1.25 0.00 -12.78
CA LYS A 75 -0.05 0.66 -12.64
C LYS A 75 0.03 2.06 -13.23
N THR A 76 -0.84 2.41 -14.16
CA THR A 76 -0.78 3.72 -14.82
C THR A 76 -1.03 4.85 -13.83
N SER A 77 -0.33 5.97 -14.02
CA SER A 77 -0.56 7.18 -13.22
C SER A 77 -1.80 7.96 -13.67
N ASN A 78 -2.27 7.73 -14.91
CA ASN A 78 -3.46 8.39 -15.44
C ASN A 78 -4.72 7.63 -15.00
N SER A 79 -5.69 8.35 -14.42
CA SER A 79 -6.98 7.81 -13.98
C SER A 79 -7.98 7.60 -15.11
N SER A 80 -7.73 8.15 -16.30
CA SER A 80 -8.65 8.06 -17.46
C SER A 80 -8.95 6.63 -17.90
N CYS A 81 -8.01 5.71 -17.68
CA CYS A 81 -8.18 4.29 -18.01
C CYS A 81 -9.37 3.65 -17.26
N TYR A 82 -9.68 4.12 -16.05
CA TYR A 82 -10.76 3.61 -15.21
C TYR A 82 -12.15 3.96 -15.74
N SER A 83 -12.26 4.92 -16.68
CA SER A 83 -13.53 5.25 -17.35
C SER A 83 -14.19 4.04 -18.02
N LYS A 84 -13.38 3.05 -18.43
CA LYS A 84 -13.86 1.81 -19.04
C LYS A 84 -14.58 0.89 -18.05
N LEU A 85 -14.29 1.01 -16.75
CA LEU A 85 -14.91 0.20 -15.69
C LEU A 85 -16.35 0.63 -15.38
N SER A 86 -16.79 1.80 -15.83
CA SER A 86 -18.16 2.28 -15.66
C SER A 86 -19.15 1.66 -16.66
N LYS A 87 -18.67 0.82 -17.59
CA LYS A 87 -19.53 0.16 -18.57
C LYS A 87 -20.27 -1.04 -17.93
N PRO A 88 -21.56 -1.24 -18.24
CA PRO A 88 -22.29 -2.41 -17.78
C PRO A 88 -21.63 -3.70 -18.31
N ASN A 89 -21.66 -4.76 -17.50
CA ASN A 89 -21.08 -6.09 -17.78
C ASN A 89 -19.54 -6.13 -17.96
N MET A 90 -18.81 -5.12 -17.47
CA MET A 90 -17.35 -5.14 -17.47
C MET A 90 -16.82 -5.84 -16.21
N TYR A 91 -15.83 -6.73 -16.38
CA TYR A 91 -15.10 -7.35 -15.27
C TYR A 91 -13.63 -6.90 -15.26
N PRO A 92 -13.08 -6.51 -14.08
CA PRO A 92 -13.77 -6.27 -12.81
C PRO A 92 -14.61 -4.98 -12.85
N SER A 93 -15.65 -4.89 -12.03
CA SER A 93 -16.43 -3.65 -11.89
C SER A 93 -15.74 -2.65 -10.96
N LYS A 94 -16.15 -1.38 -11.01
CA LYS A 94 -15.78 -0.39 -9.98
C LYS A 94 -16.44 -0.79 -8.65
N CYS A 95 -15.71 -0.70 -7.54
CA CYS A 95 -16.29 -0.88 -6.20
C CYS A 95 -17.32 0.21 -5.92
N ASP A 96 -18.39 -0.16 -5.21
CA ASP A 96 -19.35 0.80 -4.64
C ASP A 96 -18.73 1.62 -3.50
N ASP A 97 -19.44 2.68 -3.09
CA ASP A 97 -19.00 3.59 -2.05
C ASP A 97 -19.16 3.01 -0.62
N SER A 98 -19.68 1.77 -0.47
CA SER A 98 -19.78 1.12 0.84
C SER A 98 -18.45 0.50 1.31
N LEU A 99 -17.50 0.34 0.39
CA LEU A 99 -16.18 -0.19 0.69
C LEU A 99 -15.23 0.93 1.09
N GLU A 100 -14.81 0.97 2.35
CA GLU A 100 -13.73 1.86 2.79
C GLU A 100 -12.37 1.36 2.25
N PRO A 101 -11.72 2.10 1.32
CA PRO A 101 -10.50 1.64 0.64
C PRO A 101 -9.33 1.35 1.57
N ASN A 102 -9.34 1.91 2.78
CA ASN A 102 -8.23 1.84 3.73
C ASN A 102 -8.46 0.85 4.86
N SER A 103 -9.59 0.14 4.83
CA SER A 103 -9.82 -0.97 5.74
C SER A 103 -8.82 -2.08 5.45
N ALA A 104 -8.09 -2.49 6.48
CA ALA A 104 -7.07 -3.53 6.41
C ALA A 104 -7.36 -4.72 7.34
N TRP A 105 -8.48 -4.68 8.06
CA TRP A 105 -8.82 -5.61 9.14
C TRP A 105 -10.28 -6.05 9.01
N TYR A 106 -10.58 -7.33 9.24
CA TYR A 106 -11.90 -7.97 9.11
C TYR A 106 -12.73 -7.55 7.89
N THR A 107 -12.08 -7.25 6.76
CA THR A 107 -12.74 -6.82 5.53
C THR A 107 -12.64 -7.93 4.48
N PRO A 108 -13.78 -8.50 4.03
CA PRO A 108 -13.77 -9.49 2.96
C PRO A 108 -13.22 -8.90 1.66
N LEU A 109 -12.39 -9.69 0.95
CA LEU A 109 -11.96 -9.32 -0.39
C LEU A 109 -13.19 -9.23 -1.31
N ARG A 110 -13.29 -8.14 -2.07
CA ARG A 110 -14.37 -7.93 -3.04
C ARG A 110 -13.84 -8.04 -4.47
N PRO A 111 -14.58 -8.66 -5.40
CA PRO A 111 -14.18 -8.80 -6.80
C PRO A 111 -14.42 -7.51 -7.61
N CYS A 112 -13.93 -6.37 -7.11
CA CYS A 112 -14.08 -5.04 -7.72
C CYS A 112 -12.77 -4.25 -7.63
N VAL A 113 -12.69 -3.15 -8.39
CA VAL A 113 -11.53 -2.25 -8.43
C VAL A 113 -11.86 -0.95 -7.71
N VAL A 114 -11.01 -0.60 -6.74
CA VAL A 114 -11.01 0.72 -6.11
C VAL A 114 -10.33 1.72 -7.05
N VAL A 115 -11.08 2.74 -7.45
CA VAL A 115 -10.57 3.81 -8.32
C VAL A 115 -9.95 4.91 -7.44
N PRO A 116 -8.72 5.37 -7.73
CA PRO A 116 -8.11 6.48 -7.00
C PRO A 116 -9.00 7.73 -6.99
N SER A 117 -9.16 8.32 -5.81
CA SER A 117 -9.93 9.56 -5.60
C SER A 117 -9.37 10.71 -6.45
N PRO A 118 -10.19 11.39 -7.28
CA PRO A 118 -9.75 12.57 -8.03
C PRO A 118 -9.29 13.74 -7.16
N LYS A 119 -9.67 13.73 -5.87
CA LYS A 119 -9.28 14.76 -4.89
C LYS A 119 -7.81 14.62 -4.49
N LEU A 120 -7.23 13.43 -4.63
CA LEU A 120 -5.87 13.11 -4.21
C LEU A 120 -4.89 13.19 -5.39
N LYS A 121 -4.49 14.41 -5.76
CA LYS A 121 -3.65 14.68 -6.94
C LYS A 121 -2.20 14.23 -6.77
N ASN A 122 -1.72 14.19 -5.53
CA ASN A 122 -0.34 13.88 -5.15
C ASN A 122 -0.17 12.47 -4.56
N SER A 123 -1.15 11.59 -4.73
CA SER A 123 -1.05 10.19 -4.26
C SER A 123 -0.25 9.26 -5.18
N ALA A 124 0.19 9.75 -6.35
CA ALA A 124 1.04 9.01 -7.26
C ALA A 124 2.47 8.88 -6.73
N LEU A 125 3.15 7.77 -7.05
CA LEU A 125 4.50 7.47 -6.56
C LEU A 125 5.54 8.57 -6.82
N LYS A 126 5.39 9.34 -7.91
CA LYS A 126 6.32 10.43 -8.26
C LYS A 126 6.04 11.74 -7.50
N SER A 127 4.85 11.89 -6.95
CA SER A 127 4.38 13.13 -6.31
C SER A 127 4.63 13.14 -4.80
N ILE A 128 4.92 11.99 -4.20
CA ILE A 128 5.22 11.88 -2.76
C ILE A 128 6.64 12.34 -2.46
N ALA A 129 6.84 12.89 -1.26
CA ALA A 129 8.18 13.17 -0.75
C ALA A 129 9.01 11.88 -0.68
N LYS A 130 10.31 12.01 -0.94
CA LYS A 130 11.23 10.88 -0.85
C LYS A 130 11.51 10.54 0.62
N TRP A 131 12.13 9.38 0.82
CA TRP A 131 12.71 9.07 2.12
C TRP A 131 14.04 9.83 2.28
N PRO A 132 14.32 10.42 3.45
CA PRO A 132 13.53 10.40 4.69
C PRO A 132 12.53 11.55 4.83
N GLU A 133 12.45 12.50 3.89
CA GLU A 133 11.66 13.72 4.04
C GLU A 133 10.17 13.45 4.29
N ARG A 134 9.61 12.40 3.71
CA ARG A 134 8.21 11.98 3.90
C ARG A 134 7.84 11.68 5.36
N LEU A 135 8.81 11.48 6.25
CA LEU A 135 8.55 11.37 7.68
C LEU A 135 7.91 12.64 8.22
N HIS A 136 8.25 13.82 7.70
CA HIS A 136 7.82 15.12 8.25
C HIS A 136 6.86 15.88 7.33
N VAL A 137 6.46 15.28 6.20
CA VAL A 137 5.53 15.88 5.25
C VAL A 137 4.14 15.29 5.45
N PRO A 138 3.10 16.11 5.73
CA PRO A 138 1.74 15.61 5.88
C PRO A 138 1.23 15.06 4.53
N PRO A 139 0.76 13.80 4.48
CA PRO A 139 0.25 13.24 3.23
C PRO A 139 -1.12 13.81 2.88
N GLU A 140 -1.42 13.91 1.58
CA GLU A 140 -2.66 14.52 1.07
C GLU A 140 -3.92 13.78 1.57
N ARG A 141 -3.85 12.44 1.67
CA ARG A 141 -4.94 11.60 2.18
C ARG A 141 -5.42 11.95 3.59
N LEU A 142 -4.61 12.71 4.34
CA LEU A 142 -4.97 13.13 5.68
C LEU A 142 -6.26 13.95 5.70
N SER A 143 -6.60 14.63 4.61
CA SER A 143 -7.88 15.35 4.48
C SER A 143 -9.11 14.43 4.38
N GLU A 144 -8.92 13.15 4.08
CA GLU A 144 -10.01 12.15 4.04
C GLU A 144 -10.27 11.53 5.42
N ILE A 145 -9.39 11.76 6.39
CA ILE A 145 -9.53 11.26 7.76
C ILE A 145 -10.28 12.29 8.59
N PHE A 146 -11.31 11.85 9.31
CA PHE A 146 -12.05 12.71 10.23
C PHE A 146 -11.12 13.32 11.29
N GLY A 147 -11.07 14.65 11.38
CA GLY A 147 -10.16 15.38 12.28
C GLY A 147 -8.70 15.44 11.82
N GLY A 148 -8.37 14.85 10.67
CA GLY A 148 -7.05 14.91 10.05
C GLY A 148 -6.81 16.23 9.34
N SER A 149 -5.66 16.86 9.59
CA SER A 149 -5.23 18.05 8.85
C SER A 149 -3.72 18.22 8.89
N ALA A 150 -3.16 18.97 7.95
CA ALA A 150 -1.72 19.26 7.95
C ALA A 150 -1.25 19.91 9.27
N SER A 151 -2.09 20.70 9.94
CA SER A 151 -1.78 21.30 11.24
C SER A 151 -1.79 20.27 12.37
N THR A 152 -2.76 19.35 12.42
CA THR A 152 -2.79 18.29 13.44
C THR A 152 -1.61 17.33 13.29
N PHE A 153 -1.22 17.01 12.06
CA PHE A 153 -0.01 16.24 11.77
C PHE A 153 1.27 16.93 12.26
N LYS A 154 1.48 18.20 11.88
CA LYS A 154 2.68 18.96 12.30
C LYS A 154 2.75 19.12 13.82
N HIS A 155 1.61 19.27 14.48
CA HIS A 155 1.51 19.33 15.93
C HIS A 155 1.91 18.01 16.60
N ASP A 156 1.40 16.88 16.10
CA ASP A 156 1.79 15.54 16.57
C ASP A 156 3.29 15.30 16.40
N ASP A 157 3.82 15.60 15.22
CA ASP A 157 5.25 15.44 14.89
C ASP A 157 6.14 16.28 15.82
N SER A 158 5.78 17.55 16.03
CA SER A 158 6.51 18.46 16.93
C SER A 158 6.47 17.99 18.38
N LYS A 159 5.31 17.51 18.85
CA LYS A 159 5.15 16.95 20.20
C LYS A 159 6.04 15.73 20.40
N TRP A 160 6.07 14.80 19.43
CA TRP A 160 6.88 13.59 19.54
C TRP A 160 8.38 13.87 19.49
N MET A 161 8.83 14.85 18.70
CA MET A 161 10.23 15.29 18.75
C MET A 161 10.65 15.77 20.15
N ILE A 162 9.78 16.52 20.84
CA ILE A 162 10.05 16.99 22.22
C ILE A 162 10.03 15.82 23.21
N ARG A 163 9.02 14.94 23.11
CA ARG A 163 8.86 13.78 23.99
C ARG A 163 10.01 12.78 23.84
N ALA A 164 10.43 12.48 22.62
CA ALA A 164 11.55 11.58 22.35
C ALA A 164 12.85 12.10 23.00
N LYS A 165 13.13 13.40 22.89
CA LYS A 165 14.27 14.03 23.59
C LYS A 165 14.19 13.86 25.11
N HIS A 166 12.99 13.97 25.69
CA HIS A 166 12.79 13.74 27.12
C HIS A 166 12.98 12.27 27.50
N TYR A 167 12.41 11.32 26.75
CA TYR A 167 12.57 9.89 27.01
C TYR A 167 14.01 9.42 26.93
N LYS A 168 14.82 9.97 26.01
CA LYS A 168 16.27 9.69 25.95
C LYS A 168 17.02 10.09 27.23
N LYS A 169 16.53 11.08 27.99
CA LYS A 169 17.13 11.46 29.27
C LYS A 169 16.71 10.53 30.41
N LEU A 170 15.48 10.04 30.38
CA LEU A 170 14.90 9.22 31.46
C LEU A 170 15.22 7.72 31.32
N LEU A 171 15.34 7.23 30.10
CA LEU A 171 15.57 5.83 29.80
C LEU A 171 17.01 5.67 29.32
N PRO A 172 17.94 5.15 30.15
CA PRO A 172 19.31 4.87 29.74
C PRO A 172 19.39 3.89 28.56
N ALA A 173 18.28 3.20 28.33
CA ALA A 173 18.00 2.38 27.17
C ALA A 173 18.04 3.15 25.83
N LEU A 174 17.44 4.33 25.76
CA LEU A 174 17.28 5.07 24.51
C LEU A 174 18.51 5.94 24.22
N GLY A 175 18.87 6.13 22.94
CA GLY A 175 20.07 6.87 22.56
C GLY A 175 21.39 6.10 22.70
N THR A 176 21.32 4.79 22.94
CA THR A 176 22.48 3.88 22.88
C THR A 176 22.60 3.25 21.49
N ASN A 177 23.76 2.65 21.19
CA ASN A 177 23.99 1.90 19.95
C ASN A 177 23.33 0.49 19.94
N LYS A 178 22.56 0.12 20.96
CA LYS A 178 21.93 -1.20 21.06
C LYS A 178 20.61 -1.23 20.29
N ILE A 179 20.48 -2.20 19.38
CA ILE A 179 19.27 -2.44 18.59
C ILE A 179 18.13 -2.89 19.49
N ARG A 180 16.95 -2.28 19.32
CA ARG A 180 15.74 -2.57 20.12
C ARG A 180 14.50 -2.59 19.26
N ASN A 181 13.51 -3.36 19.70
CA ASN A 181 12.15 -3.32 19.17
C ASN A 181 11.25 -2.61 20.18
N VAL A 182 10.47 -1.65 19.71
CA VAL A 182 9.48 -0.92 20.50
C VAL A 182 8.13 -1.03 19.81
N MET A 183 7.08 -1.20 20.60
CA MET A 183 5.71 -1.16 20.11
C MET A 183 5.08 0.15 20.59
N ASP A 184 4.76 1.04 19.65
CA ASP A 184 3.94 2.23 19.92
C ASP A 184 2.48 1.78 19.90
N MET A 185 1.96 1.46 21.09
CA MET A 185 0.64 0.86 21.26
C MET A 185 -0.53 1.78 20.87
N ASN A 186 -0.31 3.09 20.76
CA ASN A 186 -1.40 4.01 20.43
C ASN A 186 -0.89 5.13 19.53
N THR A 187 -0.47 4.71 18.34
CA THR A 187 0.04 5.64 17.35
C THR A 187 -1.12 6.37 16.68
N VAL A 188 -1.00 7.69 16.51
CA VAL A 188 -1.93 8.44 15.67
C VAL A 188 -1.35 8.48 14.25
N TYR A 189 -0.21 9.14 14.06
CA TYR A 189 0.41 9.27 12.74
C TYR A 189 1.80 8.62 12.65
N GLY A 190 2.24 7.82 13.63
CA GLY A 190 3.62 7.29 13.67
C GLY A 190 4.65 8.29 14.16
N GLY A 191 4.24 9.32 14.92
CA GLY A 191 5.12 10.42 15.34
C GLY A 191 6.27 9.96 16.23
N PHE A 192 6.05 8.98 17.11
CA PHE A 192 7.13 8.42 17.92
C PHE A 192 8.21 7.78 17.04
N ALA A 193 7.83 6.90 16.11
CA ALA A 193 8.76 6.23 15.20
C ALA A 193 9.56 7.22 14.35
N ALA A 194 8.91 8.28 13.85
CA ALA A 194 9.61 9.32 13.11
C ALA A 194 10.60 10.10 13.98
N ALA A 195 10.25 10.39 15.25
CA ALA A 195 11.12 11.12 16.17
C ALA A 195 12.37 10.34 16.61
N VAL A 196 12.36 9.01 16.50
CA VAL A 196 13.48 8.13 16.87
C VAL A 196 14.12 7.43 15.66
N ILE A 197 13.85 7.89 14.43
CA ILE A 197 14.26 7.20 13.22
C ILE A 197 15.78 7.05 13.06
N GLU A 198 16.54 7.99 13.63
CA GLU A 198 18.01 8.00 13.63
C GLU A 198 18.61 7.12 14.74
N ASP A 199 17.78 6.63 15.67
CA ASP A 199 18.22 5.69 16.70
C ASP A 199 18.13 4.25 16.18
N PRO A 200 18.92 3.30 16.73
CA PRO A 200 18.82 1.88 16.37
C PRO A 200 17.58 1.23 16.99
N ILE A 201 16.39 1.75 16.67
CA ILE A 201 15.12 1.35 17.23
C ILE A 201 14.15 1.01 16.10
N TRP A 202 13.66 -0.21 16.11
CA TRP A 202 12.56 -0.65 15.26
C TRP A 202 11.25 -0.41 15.98
N VAL A 203 10.41 0.45 15.42
CA VAL A 203 9.10 0.77 16.00
C VAL A 203 8.00 0.10 15.19
N MET A 204 7.21 -0.77 15.84
CA MET A 204 5.92 -1.21 15.34
C MET A 204 4.85 -0.22 15.78
N ASN A 205 4.24 0.48 14.82
CA ASN A 205 3.22 1.48 15.09
C ASN A 205 1.84 0.81 15.12
N VAL A 206 1.14 0.86 16.25
CA VAL A 206 -0.17 0.23 16.40
C VAL A 206 -1.26 1.29 16.43
N VAL A 207 -2.20 1.21 15.48
CA VAL A 207 -3.39 2.05 15.43
C VAL A 207 -4.55 1.27 16.06
N SER A 208 -5.27 1.88 16.99
CA SER A 208 -6.45 1.24 17.60
C SER A 208 -7.57 1.04 16.58
N SER A 209 -8.19 -0.14 16.58
CA SER A 209 -9.39 -0.43 15.79
C SER A 209 -10.62 0.38 16.20
N TYR A 210 -10.65 0.88 17.43
CA TYR A 210 -11.75 1.70 17.97
C TYR A 210 -11.56 3.20 17.68
N GLY A 211 -10.44 3.59 17.07
CA GLY A 211 -10.09 4.97 16.77
C GLY A 211 -10.26 5.34 15.29
N ALA A 212 -9.76 6.53 14.93
CA ALA A 212 -9.69 6.94 13.54
C ALA A 212 -8.74 6.03 12.73
N ASN A 213 -9.12 5.70 11.50
CA ASN A 213 -8.30 4.92 10.56
C ASN A 213 -7.10 5.76 10.07
N THR A 214 -6.02 5.79 10.85
CA THR A 214 -4.81 6.56 10.55
C THR A 214 -3.65 5.69 10.10
N LEU A 215 -3.80 4.36 10.06
CA LEU A 215 -2.73 3.44 9.65
C LEU A 215 -2.21 3.75 8.25
N SER A 216 -3.11 4.20 7.39
CA SER A 216 -2.79 4.61 6.04
C SER A 216 -1.84 5.82 5.98
N VAL A 217 -1.90 6.74 6.96
CA VAL A 217 -0.96 7.86 7.12
C VAL A 217 0.42 7.36 7.58
N VAL A 218 0.46 6.36 8.47
CA VAL A 218 1.71 5.72 8.91
C VAL A 218 2.47 5.15 7.70
N TYR A 219 1.75 4.45 6.81
CA TYR A 219 2.33 3.93 5.56
C TYR A 219 2.75 5.02 4.58
N ASP A 220 2.02 6.13 4.49
CA ASP A 220 2.39 7.28 3.65
C ASP A 220 3.70 7.95 4.13
N ARG A 221 4.00 7.93 5.43
CA ARG A 221 5.33 8.31 5.98
C ARG A 221 6.41 7.27 5.69
N GLY A 222 6.03 6.08 5.20
CA GLY A 222 6.91 4.94 4.95
C GLY A 222 7.37 4.24 6.23
N LEU A 223 6.54 4.29 7.28
CA LEU A 223 6.72 3.55 8.51
C LEU A 223 5.91 2.24 8.44
N ILE A 224 6.26 1.27 9.28
CA ILE A 224 5.52 0.02 9.44
C ILE A 224 4.45 0.16 10.54
N GLY A 225 3.32 -0.52 10.40
CA GLY A 225 2.29 -0.51 11.43
C GLY A 225 1.23 -1.57 11.25
N THR A 226 0.32 -1.67 12.22
CA THR A 226 -0.79 -2.62 12.23
C THR A 226 -2.00 -2.05 12.98
N TYR A 227 -3.15 -2.68 12.79
CA TYR A 227 -4.29 -2.55 13.71
C TYR A 227 -4.15 -3.49 14.89
N HIS A 228 -4.77 -3.13 16.02
CA HIS A 228 -5.04 -4.02 17.15
C HIS A 228 -6.29 -3.57 17.93
N ASP A 229 -7.03 -4.53 18.49
CA ASP A 229 -8.35 -4.37 19.14
C ASP A 229 -8.40 -4.85 20.60
N TRP A 230 -7.27 -4.84 21.32
CA TRP A 230 -7.13 -5.39 22.68
C TRP A 230 -8.14 -4.83 23.68
#